data_AF-A0A816M9K3-F1
#
_entry.id   AF-A0A816M9K3-F1
#
_cell.length_a   1.000
_cell.length_b   1.000
_cell.length_c   1.000
_cell.angle_alpha   90.00
_cell.angle_beta   90.00
_cell.angle_gamma   90.00
#
_symmetry.space_group_name_H-M   'P 1'
#
loop_
_entity.id
_entity.type
_entity.pdbx_description
1 polymer ?
#
loop_
_entity_poly.entity_id
_entity_poly.type
_entity_poly.pdbx_seq_one_letter_code
_entity_poly.pdbx_strand_id
1 'polypeptide(L)'
;MADPELEAIRQRRMQELMAQHGTGKQGNQQNPDQERAQEDAKREADERRQMMLSQILSSQARERIARIALVKPDKARGVEDVILRAIIFMSQESKVNRNTKASI
;
A
#
# COMPACT_ATOMS: atom_id res chain seq x y z
N MET A 1 11.47 16.96 -20.04
CA MET A 1 11.40 15.50 -19.81
C MET A 1 10.35 15.29 -18.74
N ALA A 2 9.19 14.74 -19.08
CA ALA A 2 8.10 14.53 -18.13
C ALA A 2 8.50 13.41 -17.16
N ASP A 3 8.51 13.73 -15.88
CA ASP A 3 9.04 12.88 -14.83
C ASP A 3 8.03 11.73 -14.53
N PRO A 4 8.39 10.45 -14.78
CA PRO A 4 7.46 9.32 -14.67
C PRO A 4 6.96 9.07 -13.23
N GLU A 5 7.67 9.57 -12.21
CA GLU A 5 7.18 9.50 -10.83
C GLU A 5 6.02 10.48 -10.58
N LEU A 6 6.03 11.65 -11.23
CA LEU A 6 4.93 12.61 -11.16
C LEU A 6 3.64 12.05 -11.79
N GLU A 7 3.76 11.26 -12.85
CA GLU A 7 2.62 10.56 -13.45
C GLU A 7 2.10 9.44 -12.54
N ALA A 8 2.98 8.67 -11.93
CA ALA A 8 2.60 7.62 -10.96
C ALA A 8 1.89 8.23 -9.74
N ILE A 9 2.36 9.36 -9.22
CA ILE A 9 1.70 10.10 -8.13
C ILE A 9 0.35 10.64 -8.59
N ARG A 10 0.25 11.19 -9.82
CA ARG A 10 -0.99 11.71 -10.39
C ARG A 10 -2.04 10.60 -10.56
N GLN A 11 -1.64 9.44 -11.06
CA GLN A 11 -2.52 8.27 -11.20
C GLN A 11 -3.00 7.78 -9.83
N ARG A 12 -2.09 7.66 -8.86
CA ARG A 12 -2.42 7.26 -7.49
C ARG A 12 -3.38 8.22 -6.82
N ARG A 13 -3.13 9.53 -6.97
CA ARG A 13 -4.00 10.58 -6.41
C ARG A 13 -5.34 10.64 -7.14
N MET A 14 -5.38 10.35 -8.44
CA MET A 14 -6.61 10.27 -9.23
C MET A 14 -7.46 9.06 -8.79
N GLN A 15 -6.85 7.90 -8.54
CA GLN A 15 -7.53 6.74 -7.95
C GLN A 15 -8.10 7.07 -6.57
N GLU A 16 -7.32 7.73 -5.71
CA GLU A 16 -7.76 8.14 -4.38
C GLU A 16 -8.91 9.16 -4.46
N LEU A 17 -8.84 10.09 -5.42
CA LEU A 17 -9.87 11.11 -5.64
C LEU A 17 -11.15 10.52 -6.26
N MET A 18 -11.05 9.51 -7.14
CA MET A 18 -12.19 8.72 -7.61
C MET A 18 -12.80 7.87 -6.49
N ALA A 19 -11.98 7.27 -5.63
CA ALA A 19 -12.46 6.52 -4.46
C ALA A 19 -13.18 7.44 -3.45
N GLN A 20 -12.67 8.66 -3.26
CA GLN A 20 -13.23 9.65 -2.34
C GLN A 20 -14.46 10.38 -2.94
N HIS A 21 -14.50 10.62 -4.26
CA HIS A 21 -15.70 11.12 -4.95
C HIS A 21 -16.77 10.02 -5.15
N GLY A 22 -16.41 8.74 -5.11
CA GLY A 22 -17.35 7.62 -5.13
C GLY A 22 -18.08 7.37 -3.80
N THR A 23 -17.70 8.07 -2.71
CA THR A 23 -18.32 7.93 -1.39
C THR A 23 -19.30 9.05 -1.04
N GLY A 24 -19.51 10.01 -1.94
CA GLY A 24 -20.35 11.19 -1.70
C GLY A 24 -21.44 11.37 -2.76
N LYS A 25 -22.61 10.79 -2.48
CA LYS A 25 -23.91 10.97 -3.16
C LYS A 25 -24.15 10.18 -4.45
N GLN A 26 -25.15 9.30 -4.29
CA GLN A 26 -26.21 9.00 -5.27
C GLN A 26 -25.86 8.05 -6.40
N GLY A 27 -26.23 6.78 -6.22
CA GLY A 27 -26.49 5.87 -7.34
C GLY A 27 -25.96 4.47 -7.11
N ASN A 28 -26.87 3.58 -6.75
CA ASN A 28 -26.70 2.13 -6.70
C ASN A 28 -26.50 1.53 -8.11
N GLN A 29 -25.44 1.94 -8.81
CA GLN A 29 -25.11 1.43 -10.15
C GLN A 29 -23.78 0.69 -10.07
N GLN A 30 -23.85 -0.54 -9.56
CA GLN A 30 -22.79 -1.54 -9.71
C GLN A 30 -22.52 -1.74 -11.20
N ASN A 31 -21.50 -1.06 -11.72
CA ASN A 31 -20.92 -1.41 -13.00
C ASN A 31 -19.99 -2.61 -12.77
N PRO A 32 -20.21 -3.76 -13.43
CA PRO A 32 -19.38 -4.96 -13.27
C PRO A 32 -17.91 -4.73 -13.68
N ASP A 33 -17.64 -3.72 -14.50
CA ASP A 33 -16.30 -3.25 -14.86
C ASP A 33 -15.56 -2.59 -13.68
N GLN A 34 -16.30 -1.90 -12.80
CA GLN A 34 -15.73 -1.19 -11.66
C GLN A 34 -15.40 -2.15 -10.51
N GLU A 35 -16.20 -3.21 -10.34
CA GLU A 35 -15.88 -4.31 -9.42
C GLU A 35 -14.62 -5.07 -9.86
N ARG A 36 -14.47 -5.38 -11.15
CA ARG A 36 -13.23 -6.00 -11.67
C ARG A 36 -12.02 -5.11 -11.48
N ALA A 37 -12.14 -3.81 -11.79
CA ALA A 37 -11.05 -2.85 -11.58
C ALA A 37 -10.66 -2.71 -10.10
N GLN A 38 -11.62 -2.76 -9.17
CA GLN A 38 -11.33 -2.78 -7.74
C GLN A 38 -10.68 -4.09 -7.28
N GLU A 39 -11.12 -5.24 -7.81
CA GLU A 39 -10.51 -6.53 -7.49
C GLU A 39 -9.07 -6.62 -7.97
N ASP A 40 -8.80 -6.16 -9.20
CA ASP A 40 -7.46 -6.10 -9.78
C ASP A 40 -6.55 -5.15 -8.98
N ALA A 41 -7.04 -3.94 -8.66
CA ALA A 41 -6.28 -2.99 -7.85
C ALA A 41 -5.99 -3.53 -6.44
N LYS A 42 -6.93 -4.27 -5.85
CA LYS A 42 -6.75 -4.90 -4.55
C LYS A 42 -5.73 -6.04 -4.61
N ARG A 43 -5.78 -6.88 -5.65
CA ARG A 43 -4.80 -7.95 -5.89
C ARG A 43 -3.41 -7.36 -6.08
N GLU A 44 -3.26 -6.36 -6.93
CA GLU A 44 -1.96 -5.72 -7.17
C GLU A 44 -1.41 -5.08 -5.87
N ALA A 45 -2.26 -4.46 -5.06
CA ALA A 45 -1.86 -3.91 -3.76
C ALA A 45 -1.47 -5.00 -2.75
N ASP A 46 -2.08 -6.18 -2.80
CA ASP A 46 -1.73 -7.32 -1.96
C ASP A 46 -0.42 -7.97 -2.42
N GLU A 47 -0.23 -8.14 -3.72
CA GLU A 47 1.00 -8.65 -4.32
C GLU A 47 2.19 -7.73 -4.02
N ARG A 48 2.03 -6.42 -4.17
CA ARG A 48 3.06 -5.43 -3.78
C ARG A 48 3.39 -5.53 -2.29
N ARG A 49 2.37 -5.71 -1.43
CA ARG A 49 2.57 -5.91 0.02
C ARG A 49 3.34 -7.20 0.29
N GLN A 50 2.96 -8.32 -0.33
CA GLN A 50 3.66 -9.59 -0.18
C GLN A 50 5.09 -9.52 -0.67
N MET A 51 5.35 -8.87 -1.81
CA MET A 51 6.70 -8.67 -2.33
C MET A 51 7.56 -7.87 -1.36
N MET A 52 7.06 -6.75 -0.83
CA MET A 52 7.79 -5.96 0.17
C MET A 52 8.06 -6.76 1.45
N LEU A 53 7.04 -7.44 1.97
CA LEU A 53 7.18 -8.28 3.15
C LEU A 53 8.19 -9.42 2.91
N SER A 54 8.26 -9.97 1.70
CA SER A 54 9.22 -11.03 1.35
C SER A 54 10.68 -10.55 1.32
N GLN A 55 10.92 -9.30 0.95
CA GLN A 55 12.26 -8.71 0.90
C GLN A 55 12.76 -8.29 2.29
N ILE A 56 11.84 -7.97 3.21
CA ILE A 56 12.17 -7.34 4.50
C ILE A 56 12.09 -8.35 5.64
N LEU A 57 11.19 -9.32 5.56
CA LEU A 57 11.07 -10.39 6.55
C LEU A 57 12.02 -11.53 6.21
N SER A 58 12.87 -11.89 7.17
CA SER A 58 13.63 -13.13 7.12
C SER A 58 12.70 -14.35 7.06
N SER A 59 13.18 -15.47 6.50
CA SER A 59 12.41 -16.72 6.43
C SER A 59 11.89 -17.16 7.80
N GLN A 60 12.68 -16.98 8.86
CA GLN A 60 12.28 -17.27 10.23
C GLN A 60 11.15 -16.34 10.73
N ALA A 61 11.19 -15.04 10.38
CA ALA A 61 10.13 -14.10 10.78
C ALA A 61 8.79 -14.45 10.10
N ARG A 62 8.82 -14.81 8.81
CA ARG A 62 7.64 -15.27 8.07
C ARG A 62 7.02 -16.53 8.69
N GLU A 63 7.85 -17.52 9.02
CA GLU A 63 7.37 -18.75 9.65
C GLU A 63 6.71 -18.47 11.02
N ARG A 64 7.30 -17.57 11.82
CA ARG A 64 6.71 -17.16 13.10
C ARG A 64 5.35 -16.49 12.92
N ILE A 65 5.22 -15.58 11.94
CA ILE A 65 3.94 -14.92 11.65
C ILE A 65 2.90 -15.94 11.15
N ALA A 66 3.29 -16.86 10.26
CA ALA A 66 2.40 -17.93 9.77
C ALA A 66 1.90 -18.82 10.92
N ARG A 67 2.78 -19.18 11.87
CA ARG A 67 2.41 -19.97 13.05
C ARG A 67 1.44 -19.22 13.97
N ILE A 68 1.62 -17.90 14.12
CA ILE A 68 0.69 -17.04 14.87
C ILE A 68 -0.65 -16.93 14.14
N ALA A 69 -0.66 -16.83 12.81
CA ALA A 69 -1.87 -16.73 12.02
C ALA A 69 -2.80 -17.95 12.17
N LEU A 70 -2.22 -19.15 12.37
CA LEU A 70 -2.99 -20.38 12.64
C LEU A 70 -3.84 -20.29 13.91
N VAL A 71 -3.35 -19.60 14.94
CA VAL A 71 -4.03 -19.51 16.25
C VAL A 71 -4.74 -18.19 16.46
N LYS A 72 -4.23 -17.09 15.87
CA LYS A 72 -4.68 -15.72 16.06
C LYS A 72 -4.41 -14.87 14.80
N PRO A 73 -5.28 -14.96 13.77
CA PRO A 73 -5.08 -14.23 12.51
C PRO A 73 -5.07 -12.71 12.68
N ASP A 74 -5.88 -12.15 13.58
CA ASP A 74 -5.88 -10.71 13.90
C ASP A 74 -4.52 -10.20 14.41
N LYS A 75 -3.84 -11.01 15.23
CA LYS A 75 -2.52 -10.63 15.76
C LYS A 75 -1.44 -10.71 14.70
N ALA A 76 -1.52 -11.70 13.80
CA ALA A 76 -0.60 -11.80 12.67
C ALA A 76 -0.72 -10.58 11.75
N ARG A 77 -1.95 -10.20 11.36
CA ARG A 77 -2.19 -9.00 10.55
C ARG A 77 -1.70 -7.72 11.23
N GLY A 78 -1.91 -7.57 12.54
CA GLY A 78 -1.43 -6.42 13.28
C GLY A 78 0.10 -6.28 13.27
N VAL A 79 0.82 -7.41 13.34
CA VAL A 79 2.28 -7.42 13.24
C VAL A 79 2.74 -7.04 11.83
N GLU A 80 2.10 -7.58 10.79
CA GLU A 80 2.38 -7.23 9.39
C GLU A 80 2.15 -5.73 9.11
N ASP A 81 1.07 -5.16 9.63
CA ASP A 81 0.72 -3.74 9.45
C ASP A 81 1.75 -2.80 10.10
N VAL A 82 2.16 -3.10 11.34
CA VAL A 82 3.19 -2.32 12.04
C VAL A 82 4.52 -2.36 11.28
N ILE A 83 4.89 -3.52 10.74
CA ILE A 83 6.13 -3.67 9.97
C ILE A 83 6.05 -2.86 8.68
N LEU A 84 4.96 -2.98 7.90
CA LEU A 84 4.74 -2.17 6.69
C LEU A 84 4.81 -0.68 6.99
N ARG A 85 4.18 -0.22 8.08
CA ARG A 85 4.18 1.18 8.47
C ARG A 85 5.56 1.67 8.88
N ALA A 86 6.34 0.85 9.59
CA ALA A 86 7.72 1.16 9.95
C ALA A 86 8.60 1.30 8.70
N ILE A 87 8.46 0.42 7.72
CA ILE A 87 9.20 0.49 6.45
C ILE A 87 8.86 1.76 5.68
N ILE A 88 7.57 2.09 5.54
CA ILE A 88 7.12 3.30 4.84
C ILE A 88 7.69 4.54 5.54
N PHE A 89 7.65 4.57 6.87
CA PHE A 89 8.24 5.66 7.66
C PHE A 89 9.75 5.80 7.42
N MET A 90 10.49 4.69 7.49
CA MET A 90 11.94 4.66 7.24
C MET A 90 12.31 5.08 5.80
N SER A 91 11.50 4.71 4.80
CA SER A 91 11.70 5.12 3.41
C SER A 91 11.51 6.62 3.20
N GLN A 92 10.59 7.23 3.95
CA GLN A 92 10.28 8.65 3.86
C GLN A 92 11.33 9.52 4.57
N GLU A 93 11.88 9.07 5.70
CA GLU A 93 12.95 9.77 6.44
C GLU A 93 14.16 10.08 5.53
N SER A 94 14.55 9.14 4.66
CA SER A 94 15.67 9.29 3.72
C SER A 94 15.38 10.28 2.57
N LYS A 95 14.11 10.46 2.20
CA LYS A 95 13.68 11.39 1.14
C LYS A 95 13.51 12.82 1.68
N VAL A 96 12.97 12.96 2.89
CA VAL A 96 12.74 14.26 3.54
C VAL A 96 14.06 15.00 3.82
N ASN A 97 15.13 14.29 4.22
CA ASN A 97 16.45 14.89 4.49
C ASN A 97 17.21 15.33 3.22
N ARG A 98 16.85 14.85 2.00
CA ARG A 98 17.49 15.30 0.76
C ARG A 98 16.95 16.64 0.24
N ASN A 99 15.67 16.95 0.50
CA ASN A 99 15.08 18.22 0.06
C ASN A 99 15.35 19.39 1.01
N THR A 100 15.75 19.16 2.25
CA THR A 100 16.00 20.24 3.22
C THR A 100 17.41 20.82 3.16
N LYS A 101 18.39 20.14 2.53
CA LYS A 101 19.77 20.63 2.41
C LYS A 101 20.09 21.33 1.09
N ALA A 102 19.15 21.39 0.14
CA ALA A 102 19.34 22.06 -1.15
C ALA A 102 18.85 23.52 -1.16
N SER A 103 18.53 24.11 0.00
CA SER A 103 18.00 25.49 0.09
C SER A 103 18.61 26.32 1.22
N ILE A 104 19.85 26.04 1.63
CA ILE A 104 20.65 26.96 2.45
C ILE A 104 21.95 27.24 1.71
#